data_AF-B4PDD7-F1
#
_entry.id   AF-B4PDD7-F1
#
_cell.length_a   1.000
_cell.length_b   1.000
_cell.length_c   1.000
_cell.angle_alpha   90.00
_cell.angle_beta   90.00
_cell.angle_gamma   90.00
#
_symmetry.space_group_name_H-M   'P 1'
#
loop_
_entity.id
_entity.type
_entity.pdbx_description
1 polymer ?
#
loop_
_entity_poly.entity_id
_entity_poly.type
_entity_poly.pdbx_seq_one_letter_code
_entity_poly.pdbx_strand_id
1 'polypeptide(L)'
;MSLVYITHHDENIVGCEHDFEKAQGPRESIFVYKNPVVERAAKYARKLRERLNEEDKKLSVILQADGTRVLTEAKKSAHRTMGCAHTPIDPPCAYLRKSQGIKWRRENTHKCPKMPPMPPLPPPGSGGKKPTMVPNFIKRNRMCAGKTIPCPPPPRYVDTPVGARHDLLNSGLVPQFICRKDFGKVPIYLKKTKRMLADMNAVCAKEQARLLELCRGIKGFTRASVQSSGPPQVPGMRVMEQAERNEILEGLRLSLTEMTKQYQSMSLLIDSIAKRQRKSKLESDLRQVEQDILLIDTTPIIYVSEY
;
A
#
# COMPACT_ATOMS: atom_id res chain seq x y z
N MET A 1 74.45 -39.47 -12.22
CA MET A 1 72.98 -39.45 -12.30
C MET A 1 72.45 -38.58 -11.17
N SER A 2 72.02 -37.36 -11.48
CA SER A 2 71.35 -36.46 -10.54
C SER A 2 69.85 -36.45 -10.85
N LEU A 3 69.04 -36.79 -9.86
CA LEU A 3 67.58 -36.77 -9.94
C LEU A 3 67.10 -35.32 -10.05
N VAL A 4 66.53 -34.97 -11.19
CA VAL A 4 65.79 -33.71 -11.37
C VAL A 4 64.36 -33.96 -10.87
N TYR A 5 64.07 -33.47 -9.67
CA TYR A 5 62.70 -33.41 -9.17
C TYR A 5 61.94 -32.34 -9.96
N ILE A 6 61.06 -32.77 -10.87
CA ILE A 6 60.02 -31.91 -11.44
C ILE A 6 58.88 -31.91 -10.42
N THR A 7 58.78 -30.84 -9.64
CA THR A 7 57.62 -30.61 -8.79
C THR A 7 56.43 -30.24 -9.66
N HIS A 8 55.48 -31.16 -9.83
CA HIS A 8 54.15 -30.85 -10.36
C HIS A 8 53.47 -29.89 -9.37
N HIS A 9 53.31 -28.64 -9.78
CA HIS A 9 52.48 -27.67 -9.05
C HIS A 9 51.02 -27.91 -9.44
N ASP A 10 50.33 -28.75 -8.69
CA ASP A 10 48.88 -28.98 -8.84
C ASP A 10 48.08 -27.86 -8.14
N GLU A 11 48.27 -26.62 -8.57
CA GLU A 11 47.41 -25.51 -8.15
C GLU A 11 46.26 -25.35 -9.15
N ASN A 12 45.12 -25.99 -8.85
CA ASN A 12 43.88 -25.80 -9.60
C ASN A 12 43.20 -24.49 -9.17
N ILE A 13 42.81 -23.66 -10.13
CA ILE A 13 42.14 -22.37 -9.90
C ILE A 13 40.86 -22.51 -9.06
N VAL A 14 40.19 -23.66 -9.13
CA VAL A 14 39.00 -23.99 -8.34
C VAL A 14 39.36 -24.25 -6.87
N GLY A 15 40.57 -24.76 -6.58
CA GLY A 15 41.07 -24.96 -5.23
C GLY A 15 41.30 -23.64 -4.49
N CYS A 16 41.92 -22.66 -5.16
CA CYS A 16 42.19 -21.33 -4.60
C CYS A 16 40.90 -20.55 -4.24
N GLU A 17 39.81 -20.73 -4.98
CA GLU A 17 38.50 -20.13 -4.66
C GLU A 17 37.85 -20.80 -3.44
N HIS A 18 37.93 -22.13 -3.36
CA HIS A 18 37.29 -22.90 -2.28
C HIS A 18 37.95 -22.63 -0.91
N ASP A 19 39.26 -22.35 -0.91
CA ASP A 19 40.00 -21.95 0.29
C ASP A 19 39.59 -20.55 0.79
N PHE A 20 39.19 -19.65 -0.11
CA PHE A 20 38.64 -18.33 0.23
C PHE A 20 37.20 -18.39 0.77
N GLU A 21 36.34 -19.25 0.21
CA GLU A 21 34.98 -19.41 0.71
C GLU A 21 34.94 -20.14 2.06
N LYS A 22 35.82 -21.13 2.28
CA LYS A 22 35.99 -21.77 3.60
C LYS A 22 36.43 -20.78 4.67
N ALA A 23 37.23 -19.77 4.31
CA ALA A 23 37.66 -18.69 5.21
C ALA A 23 36.54 -17.70 5.59
N GLN A 24 35.41 -17.67 4.86
CA GLN A 24 34.24 -16.83 5.17
C GLN A 24 33.17 -17.54 6.01
N GLY A 25 33.35 -18.83 6.32
CA GLY A 25 32.45 -19.59 7.21
C GLY A 25 32.66 -19.24 8.70
N PRO A 26 31.70 -19.59 9.58
CA PRO A 26 31.71 -19.23 11.01
C PRO A 26 32.73 -20.00 11.87
N ARG A 27 33.60 -20.81 11.26
CA ARG A 27 34.70 -21.50 11.94
C ARG A 27 36.02 -20.95 11.45
N GLU A 28 36.57 -20.05 12.26
CA GLU A 28 37.82 -19.35 12.05
C GLU A 28 38.99 -20.33 11.83
N SER A 29 39.62 -20.28 10.65
CA SER A 29 41.05 -20.59 10.56
C SER A 29 41.82 -19.29 10.88
N ILE A 30 42.50 -19.31 12.02
CA ILE A 30 43.03 -18.16 12.77
C ILE A 30 44.16 -17.37 12.06
N PHE A 31 44.57 -17.73 10.84
CA PHE A 31 45.56 -16.98 10.09
C PHE A 31 45.28 -16.95 8.58
N VAL A 32 44.24 -16.24 8.16
CA VAL A 32 44.13 -15.79 6.77
C VAL A 32 44.61 -14.35 6.73
N TYR A 33 45.90 -14.16 6.42
CA TYR A 33 46.44 -12.85 6.11
C TYR A 33 45.61 -12.25 4.97
N LYS A 34 44.85 -11.18 5.27
CA LYS A 34 44.11 -10.40 4.28
C LYS A 34 45.10 -9.71 3.35
N ASN A 35 45.60 -10.45 2.35
CA ASN A 35 46.50 -9.90 1.36
C ASN A 35 45.66 -9.13 0.32
N PRO A 36 45.79 -7.80 0.26
CA PRO A 36 44.98 -6.97 -0.63
C PRO A 36 45.20 -7.30 -2.12
N VAL A 37 46.36 -7.86 -2.48
CA VAL A 37 46.67 -8.30 -3.84
C VAL A 37 45.85 -9.54 -4.21
N VAL A 38 45.77 -10.52 -3.30
CA VAL A 38 45.03 -11.78 -3.52
C VAL A 38 43.52 -11.50 -3.58
N GLU A 39 43.01 -10.60 -2.72
CA GLU A 39 41.60 -10.20 -2.76
C GLU A 39 41.24 -9.48 -4.07
N ARG A 40 42.15 -8.63 -4.59
CA ARG A 40 41.98 -8.00 -5.91
C ARG A 40 42.01 -9.02 -7.05
N ALA A 41 42.91 -10.01 -6.99
CA ALA A 41 43.00 -11.08 -7.98
C ALA A 41 41.72 -11.94 -7.99
N ALA A 42 41.21 -12.34 -6.82
CA ALA A 42 39.96 -13.09 -6.70
C ALA A 42 38.75 -12.30 -7.24
N LYS A 43 38.67 -10.99 -6.92
CA LYS A 43 37.63 -10.10 -7.47
C LYS A 43 37.71 -9.99 -8.99
N TYR A 44 38.91 -9.92 -9.56
CA TYR A 44 39.13 -9.87 -11.00
C TYR A 44 38.73 -11.19 -11.69
N ALA A 45 39.17 -12.34 -11.15
CA ALA A 45 38.82 -13.66 -11.65
C ALA A 45 37.31 -13.89 -11.65
N ARG A 46 36.62 -13.53 -10.55
CA ARG A 46 35.16 -13.61 -10.46
C ARG A 46 34.46 -12.76 -11.52
N LYS A 47 34.92 -11.52 -11.70
CA LYS A 47 34.37 -10.60 -12.72
C LYS A 47 34.57 -11.13 -14.15
N LEU A 48 35.70 -11.77 -14.43
CA LEU A 48 35.97 -12.39 -15.72
C LEU A 48 35.04 -13.59 -15.97
N ARG A 49 34.85 -14.43 -14.95
CA ARG A 49 33.96 -15.61 -15.02
C ARG A 49 32.50 -15.22 -15.18
N GLU A 50 32.05 -14.19 -14.47
CA GLU A 50 30.71 -13.61 -14.63
C GLU A 50 30.50 -13.10 -16.05
N ARG A 51 31.47 -12.36 -16.61
CA ARG A 51 31.43 -11.89 -17.99
C ARG A 51 31.35 -13.04 -19.00
N LEU A 52 32.20 -14.06 -18.86
CA LEU A 52 32.18 -15.23 -19.75
C LEU A 52 30.83 -15.97 -19.66
N ASN A 53 30.29 -16.15 -18.45
CA ASN A 53 28.95 -16.72 -18.26
C ASN A 53 27.84 -15.85 -18.87
N GLU A 54 27.99 -14.54 -18.89
CA GLU A 54 27.05 -13.62 -19.55
C GLU A 54 27.17 -13.69 -21.08
N GLU A 55 28.38 -13.81 -21.61
CA GLU A 55 28.64 -13.99 -23.05
C GLU A 55 28.07 -15.33 -23.54
N ASP A 56 28.30 -16.43 -22.82
CA ASP A 56 27.67 -17.74 -23.09
C ASP A 56 26.14 -17.64 -23.05
N LYS A 57 25.57 -16.93 -22.06
CA LYS A 57 24.12 -16.70 -22.00
C LYS A 57 23.60 -15.86 -23.17
N LYS A 58 24.36 -14.89 -23.67
CA LYS A 58 23.96 -14.09 -24.84
C LYS A 58 23.96 -14.93 -26.12
N LEU A 59 24.91 -15.84 -26.26
CA LEU A 59 24.98 -16.78 -27.39
C LEU A 59 23.85 -17.84 -27.36
N SER A 60 23.25 -18.08 -26.18
CA SER A 60 22.13 -19.02 -26.01
C SER A 60 20.79 -18.53 -26.58
N VAL A 61 20.67 -17.26 -26.98
CA VAL A 61 19.46 -16.67 -27.56
C VAL A 61 19.79 -15.85 -28.80
N ILE A 62 19.48 -16.39 -29.99
CA ILE A 62 19.62 -15.67 -31.26
C ILE A 62 18.28 -14.98 -31.59
N LEU A 63 18.31 -13.66 -31.76
CA LEU A 63 17.19 -12.90 -32.31
C LEU A 63 17.25 -12.96 -33.84
N GLN A 64 16.21 -13.51 -34.46
CA GLN A 64 16.05 -13.46 -35.91
C GLN A 64 15.52 -12.10 -36.34
N ALA A 65 15.67 -11.76 -37.63
CA ALA A 65 15.24 -10.48 -38.20
C ALA A 65 13.75 -10.17 -37.97
N ASP A 66 12.93 -11.22 -37.84
CA ASP A 66 11.48 -11.13 -37.64
C ASP A 66 11.10 -10.91 -36.16
N GLY A 67 12.09 -10.72 -35.27
CA GLY A 67 11.89 -10.49 -33.83
C GLY A 67 11.65 -11.77 -33.01
N THR A 68 11.63 -12.93 -33.65
CA THR A 68 11.56 -14.24 -33.00
C THR A 68 12.86 -14.57 -32.28
N ARG A 69 12.75 -14.97 -31.00
CA ARG A 69 13.89 -15.40 -30.18
C ARG A 69 14.05 -16.91 -30.30
N VAL A 70 15.16 -17.36 -30.88
CA VAL A 70 15.53 -18.77 -30.96
C VAL A 70 16.50 -19.11 -29.84
N LEU A 71 16.08 -19.98 -28.93
CA LEU A 71 16.95 -20.55 -27.91
C LEU A 71 17.82 -21.63 -28.56
N THR A 72 19.12 -21.37 -28.73
CA THR A 72 20.05 -22.29 -29.41
C THR A 72 20.58 -23.39 -28.48
N GLU A 73 20.57 -23.15 -27.17
CA GLU A 73 21.01 -24.12 -26.18
C GLU A 73 19.85 -24.66 -25.35
N ALA A 74 19.15 -25.67 -25.89
CA ALA A 74 18.72 -26.71 -24.97
C ALA A 74 20.02 -27.36 -24.48
N LYS A 75 20.28 -27.38 -23.17
CA LYS A 75 21.22 -28.35 -22.56
C LYS A 75 20.72 -29.74 -22.93
N LYS A 76 21.07 -30.22 -24.12
CA LYS A 76 20.66 -31.53 -24.63
C LYS A 76 21.50 -32.52 -23.85
N SER A 77 20.82 -33.42 -23.12
CA SER A 77 21.44 -34.61 -22.57
C SER A 77 22.32 -35.25 -23.65
N ALA A 78 23.49 -35.78 -23.26
CA ALA A 78 24.30 -36.56 -24.16
C ALA A 78 23.38 -37.59 -24.84
N HIS A 79 23.43 -37.65 -26.18
CA HIS A 79 22.66 -38.61 -26.99
C HIS A 79 21.16 -38.30 -27.22
N ARG A 80 20.64 -37.09 -26.95
CA ARG A 80 19.21 -36.77 -27.16
C ARG A 80 18.70 -36.90 -28.61
N THR A 81 19.54 -36.62 -29.61
CA THR A 81 19.11 -36.51 -31.01
C THR A 81 19.28 -37.81 -31.79
N MET A 82 20.33 -38.59 -31.50
CA MET A 82 20.66 -39.83 -32.23
C MET A 82 20.69 -41.08 -31.34
N GLY A 83 20.44 -40.97 -30.02
CA GLY A 83 20.55 -42.09 -29.08
C GLY A 83 22.00 -42.55 -28.85
N CYS A 84 22.18 -43.52 -27.96
CA CYS A 84 23.47 -44.18 -27.75
C CYS A 84 23.69 -45.19 -28.89
N ALA A 85 24.92 -45.27 -29.43
CA ALA A 85 25.23 -46.20 -30.52
C ALA A 85 25.08 -47.68 -30.09
N HIS A 86 25.45 -47.97 -28.84
CA HIS A 86 25.10 -49.20 -28.14
C HIS A 86 24.44 -48.83 -26.82
N THR A 87 23.25 -49.34 -26.57
CA THR A 87 22.56 -49.06 -25.30
C THR A 87 23.36 -49.70 -24.16
N PRO A 88 23.84 -48.93 -23.18
CA PRO A 88 24.52 -49.53 -22.03
C PRO A 88 23.51 -50.36 -21.25
N ILE A 89 23.85 -51.63 -21.04
CA ILE A 89 23.04 -52.55 -20.23
C ILE A 89 23.60 -52.50 -18.81
N ASP A 90 22.72 -52.26 -17.83
CA ASP A 90 23.11 -52.28 -16.43
C ASP A 90 23.54 -53.71 -16.02
N PRO A 91 24.64 -53.88 -15.26
CA PRO A 91 25.05 -55.20 -14.79
C PRO A 91 23.97 -55.80 -13.85
N PRO A 92 23.89 -57.13 -13.70
CA PRO A 92 22.85 -57.80 -12.91
C PRO A 92 22.78 -57.34 -11.43
N CYS A 93 23.88 -56.80 -10.90
CA CYS A 93 23.95 -56.23 -9.55
C CYS A 93 23.32 -54.83 -9.41
N ALA A 94 23.03 -54.14 -10.51
CA ALA A 94 22.42 -52.81 -10.56
C ALA A 94 20.89 -52.89 -10.78
N TYR A 95 20.24 -53.84 -10.09
CA TYR A 95 18.78 -53.95 -10.11
C TYR A 95 18.10 -52.79 -9.37
N LEU A 96 16.89 -52.42 -9.82
CA LEU A 96 16.14 -51.30 -9.27
C LEU A 96 15.79 -51.53 -7.78
N ARG A 97 16.28 -50.66 -6.90
CA ARG A 97 15.97 -50.71 -5.46
C ARG A 97 14.73 -49.88 -5.11
N LYS A 98 14.04 -50.24 -4.02
CA LYS A 98 12.90 -49.47 -3.48
C LYS A 98 13.29 -48.00 -3.33
N SER A 99 12.52 -47.10 -3.96
CA SER A 99 12.71 -45.64 -3.97
C SER A 99 13.92 -45.07 -4.74
N GLN A 100 14.60 -45.85 -5.60
CA GLN A 100 15.63 -45.35 -6.52
C GLN A 100 15.12 -44.99 -7.92
N GLY A 101 13.85 -45.24 -8.23
CA GLY A 101 13.24 -44.83 -9.50
C GLY A 101 13.04 -43.31 -9.62
N ILE A 102 12.61 -42.86 -10.80
CA ILE A 102 12.32 -41.45 -11.11
C ILE A 102 11.33 -40.89 -10.07
N LYS A 103 11.79 -39.96 -9.25
CA LYS A 103 10.98 -39.29 -8.24
C LYS A 103 10.30 -38.07 -8.86
N TRP A 104 9.02 -38.21 -9.17
CA TRP A 104 8.18 -37.09 -9.54
C TRP A 104 7.97 -36.20 -8.31
N ARG A 105 8.76 -35.13 -8.18
CA ARG A 105 8.51 -34.06 -7.22
C ARG A 105 7.71 -32.98 -7.94
N ARG A 106 6.52 -32.66 -7.40
CA ARG A 106 5.74 -31.53 -7.88
C ARG A 106 6.54 -30.26 -7.58
N GLU A 107 6.92 -29.52 -8.62
CA GLU A 107 7.67 -28.28 -8.45
C GLU A 107 6.76 -27.26 -7.75
N ASN A 108 7.21 -26.74 -6.60
CA ASN A 108 6.43 -25.79 -5.84
C ASN A 108 6.63 -24.39 -6.43
N THR A 109 5.79 -24.04 -7.42
CA THR A 109 5.86 -22.74 -8.14
C THR A 109 5.27 -21.57 -7.34
N HIS A 110 4.73 -21.84 -6.14
CA HIS A 110 4.15 -20.81 -5.30
C HIS A 110 5.22 -19.88 -4.73
N LYS A 111 5.26 -18.65 -5.24
CA LYS A 111 6.01 -17.55 -4.63
C LYS A 111 5.06 -16.75 -3.76
N CYS A 112 5.12 -16.96 -2.44
CA CYS A 112 4.46 -16.07 -1.49
C CYS A 112 4.97 -14.63 -1.72
N PRO A 113 4.09 -13.62 -1.78
CA PRO A 113 4.52 -12.24 -1.72
C PRO A 113 5.30 -12.03 -0.42
N LYS A 114 6.54 -11.54 -0.52
CA LYS A 114 7.37 -11.24 0.65
C LYS A 114 6.74 -10.03 1.36
N MET A 115 6.02 -10.29 2.44
CA MET A 115 5.60 -9.23 3.34
C MET A 115 6.84 -8.54 3.93
N PRO A 116 6.79 -7.23 4.23
CA PRO A 116 7.86 -6.58 4.97
C PRO A 116 8.10 -7.35 6.28
N PRO A 117 9.37 -7.61 6.66
CA PRO A 117 9.65 -8.28 7.91
C PRO A 117 9.05 -7.48 9.05
N MET A 118 8.28 -8.16 9.90
CA MET A 118 7.77 -7.57 11.13
C MET A 118 8.97 -7.01 11.93
N PRO A 119 8.87 -5.81 12.53
CA PRO A 119 9.98 -5.27 13.32
C PRO A 119 10.39 -6.28 14.40
N PRO A 120 11.69 -6.44 14.67
CA PRO A 120 12.17 -7.37 15.68
C PRO A 120 11.56 -7.01 17.03
N LEU A 121 11.23 -8.02 17.84
CA LEU A 121 10.83 -7.76 19.21
C LEU A 121 11.95 -6.99 19.93
N PRO A 122 11.60 -6.02 20.78
CA PRO A 122 12.58 -5.38 21.64
C PRO A 122 13.33 -6.44 22.47
N PRO A 123 14.66 -6.32 22.67
CA PRO A 123 15.41 -7.28 23.44
C PRO A 123 14.87 -7.38 24.87
N PRO A 124 14.86 -8.57 25.49
CA PRO A 124 14.40 -8.75 26.86
C PRO A 124 15.18 -7.81 27.79
N GLY A 125 14.45 -6.96 28.54
CA GLY A 125 15.05 -5.96 29.42
C GLY A 125 15.26 -4.57 28.81
N SER A 126 14.86 -4.30 27.56
CA SER A 126 14.91 -2.95 26.97
C SER A 126 13.86 -1.98 27.53
N GLY A 127 13.10 -2.38 28.55
CA GLY A 127 12.29 -1.44 29.33
C GLY A 127 13.25 -0.47 29.99
N GLY A 128 13.22 0.80 29.58
CA GLY A 128 14.07 1.85 30.14
C GLY A 128 14.10 1.78 31.66
N LYS A 129 15.27 2.06 32.25
CA LYS A 129 15.46 2.01 33.71
C LYS A 129 14.34 2.80 34.38
N LYS A 130 13.39 2.10 35.00
CA LYS A 130 12.36 2.76 35.81
C LYS A 130 13.11 3.48 36.92
N PRO A 131 12.87 4.78 37.13
CA PRO A 131 13.54 5.50 38.20
C PRO A 131 13.27 4.76 39.52
N THR A 132 14.36 4.44 40.23
CA THR A 132 14.35 3.61 41.45
C THR A 132 13.53 4.22 42.59
N MET A 133 13.21 5.51 42.50
CA MET A 133 12.48 6.26 43.52
C MET A 133 11.38 7.10 42.89
N VAL A 134 10.22 7.11 43.54
CA VAL A 134 9.10 8.00 43.21
C VAL A 134 9.58 9.46 43.29
N PRO A 135 9.32 10.31 42.29
CA PRO A 135 9.72 11.72 42.34
C PRO A 135 9.18 12.41 43.59
N ASN A 136 10.01 13.19 44.28
CA ASN A 136 9.54 14.02 45.40
C ASN A 136 8.69 15.18 44.85
N PHE A 137 7.38 15.00 44.86
CA PHE A 137 6.42 15.98 44.33
C PHE A 137 6.46 17.30 45.09
N ILE A 138 6.79 17.32 46.40
CA ILE A 138 6.89 18.56 47.19
C ILE A 138 8.05 19.43 46.68
N LYS A 139 9.23 18.83 46.52
CA LYS A 139 10.40 19.54 45.96
C LYS A 139 10.15 19.99 44.52
N ARG A 140 9.52 19.13 43.70
CA ARG A 140 9.15 19.47 42.33
C ARG A 140 8.17 20.64 42.27
N ASN A 141 7.12 20.62 43.09
CA ASN A 141 6.10 21.68 43.12
C ASN A 141 6.71 23.03 43.54
N ARG A 142 7.59 23.04 44.54
CA ARG A 142 8.33 24.26 44.96
C ARG A 142 9.18 24.81 43.82
N MET A 143 9.93 23.94 43.13
CA MET A 143 10.77 24.34 41.99
C MET A 143 9.94 24.81 40.79
N CYS A 144 8.81 24.16 40.51
CA CYS A 144 7.89 24.55 39.46
C CYS A 144 7.27 25.91 39.77
N ALA A 145 6.76 26.13 40.98
CA ALA A 145 6.19 27.40 41.41
C ALA A 145 7.21 28.56 41.40
N GLY A 146 8.46 28.31 41.80
CA GLY A 146 9.52 29.31 41.69
C GLY A 146 9.91 29.66 40.24
N LYS A 147 9.66 28.74 39.30
CA LYS A 147 9.94 28.91 37.86
C LYS A 147 8.70 29.31 37.06
N THR A 148 7.51 29.31 37.65
CA THR A 148 6.30 29.73 36.93
C THR A 148 6.33 31.23 36.72
N ILE A 149 6.45 31.64 35.47
CA ILE A 149 6.31 33.04 35.08
C ILE A 149 4.83 33.41 35.23
N PRO A 150 4.47 34.45 36.00
CA PRO A 150 3.09 34.88 36.11
C PRO A 150 2.58 35.31 34.72
N CYS A 151 1.35 34.92 34.39
CA CYS A 151 0.72 35.38 33.16
C CYS A 151 0.53 36.90 33.26
N PRO A 152 1.16 37.71 32.38
CA PRO A 152 0.97 39.15 32.43
C PRO A 152 -0.51 39.47 32.16
N PRO A 153 -1.09 40.47 32.85
CA PRO A 153 -2.46 40.88 32.57
C PRO A 153 -2.58 41.38 31.12
N PRO A 154 -3.76 41.26 30.49
CA PRO A 154 -3.97 41.81 29.16
C PRO A 154 -3.70 43.32 29.18
N PRO A 155 -3.17 43.89 28.08
CA PRO A 155 -2.95 45.33 28.00
C PRO A 155 -4.28 46.05 28.14
N ARG A 156 -4.33 47.06 29.01
CA ARG A 156 -5.53 47.83 29.37
C ARG A 156 -5.22 49.31 29.31
N TYR A 157 -6.24 50.11 29.05
CA TYR A 157 -6.20 51.56 29.14
C TYR A 157 -7.24 52.06 30.16
N VAL A 158 -7.02 53.28 30.65
CA VAL A 158 -7.88 53.92 31.64
C VAL A 158 -8.10 55.36 31.19
N ASP A 159 -9.30 55.64 30.68
CA ASP A 159 -9.65 56.96 30.16
C ASP A 159 -10.56 57.75 31.11
N THR A 160 -11.21 57.07 32.07
CA THR A 160 -12.14 57.73 32.99
C THR A 160 -11.45 58.19 34.27
N PRO A 161 -11.82 59.36 34.84
CA PRO A 161 -11.26 59.85 36.09
C PRO A 161 -11.58 58.95 37.30
N VAL A 162 -12.61 58.11 37.18
CA VAL A 162 -13.02 57.10 38.16
C VAL A 162 -12.15 55.83 38.09
N GLY A 163 -11.29 55.71 37.07
CA GLY A 163 -10.36 54.58 36.94
C GLY A 163 -10.95 53.34 36.29
N ALA A 164 -12.03 53.45 35.51
CA ALA A 164 -12.58 52.33 34.76
C ALA A 164 -11.55 51.79 33.76
N ARG A 165 -11.30 50.48 33.83
CA ARG A 165 -10.29 49.79 33.02
C ARG A 165 -10.96 49.13 31.83
N HIS A 166 -10.46 49.41 30.63
CA HIS A 166 -10.91 48.77 29.40
C HIS A 166 -9.75 48.00 28.77
N ASP A 167 -10.03 46.82 28.20
CA ASP A 167 -9.01 46.05 27.50
C ASP A 167 -8.61 46.77 26.20
N LEU A 168 -7.31 46.83 25.93
CA LEU A 168 -6.75 47.49 24.75
C LEU A 168 -6.89 46.63 23.49
N LEU A 169 -6.98 45.32 23.66
CA LEU A 169 -7.30 44.39 22.57
C LEU A 169 -8.79 44.50 22.23
N ASN A 170 -9.13 44.56 20.95
CA ASN A 170 -10.50 44.74 20.43
C ASN A 170 -11.18 46.09 20.74
N SER A 171 -10.53 47.04 21.43
CA SER A 171 -11.11 48.38 21.67
C SER A 171 -11.12 49.29 20.44
N GLY A 172 -10.50 48.86 19.33
CA GLY A 172 -10.31 49.68 18.14
C GLY A 172 -9.17 50.71 18.25
N LEU A 173 -8.59 50.89 19.44
CA LEU A 173 -7.49 51.84 19.69
C LEU A 173 -6.12 51.35 19.17
N VAL A 174 -6.00 50.05 18.84
CA VAL A 174 -4.77 49.44 18.33
C VAL A 174 -5.07 48.69 17.02
N PRO A 175 -4.25 48.87 15.97
CA PRO A 175 -4.40 48.12 14.72
C PRO A 175 -4.09 46.64 14.92
N GLN A 176 -5.13 45.85 15.16
CA GLN A 176 -5.02 44.42 15.46
C GLN A 176 -4.91 43.55 14.20
N PHE A 177 -5.65 43.91 13.15
CA PHE A 177 -5.77 43.07 11.95
C PHE A 177 -4.73 43.38 10.87
N ILE A 178 -4.12 44.56 10.90
CA ILE A 178 -3.12 45.00 9.90
C ILE A 178 -1.80 44.25 10.11
N CYS A 179 -1.38 44.06 11.35
CA CYS A 179 -0.12 43.38 11.71
C CYS A 179 -0.22 41.84 11.70
N ARG A 180 -1.33 41.29 11.21
CA ARG A 180 -1.52 39.84 11.10
C ARG A 180 -0.62 39.25 10.01
N LYS A 181 0.02 38.12 10.28
CA LYS A 181 0.91 37.43 9.31
C LYS A 181 0.17 36.96 8.05
N ASP A 182 -1.14 36.79 8.16
CA ASP A 182 -2.07 36.39 7.11
C ASP A 182 -2.81 37.57 6.45
N PHE A 183 -2.51 38.82 6.86
CA PHE A 183 -3.07 40.00 6.21
C PHE A 183 -2.67 40.06 4.74
N GLY A 184 -3.63 40.28 3.85
CA GLY A 184 -3.43 40.28 2.40
C GLY A 184 -3.19 38.90 1.76
N LYS A 185 -3.15 37.81 2.54
CA LYS A 185 -3.01 36.45 2.00
C LYS A 185 -4.38 35.81 1.76
N VAL A 186 -4.49 35.05 0.67
CA VAL A 186 -5.70 34.27 0.38
C VAL A 186 -5.87 33.17 1.44
N PRO A 187 -7.00 33.12 2.17
CA PRO A 187 -7.27 32.08 3.15
C PRO A 187 -7.17 30.66 2.56
N ILE A 188 -6.61 29.74 3.35
CA ILE A 188 -6.31 28.36 2.93
C ILE A 188 -7.58 27.63 2.47
N TYR A 189 -8.71 27.87 3.13
CA TYR A 189 -9.96 27.20 2.80
C TYR A 189 -10.43 27.53 1.38
N LEU A 190 -10.24 28.75 0.88
CA LEU A 190 -10.62 29.11 -0.50
C LEU A 190 -9.85 28.28 -1.54
N LYS A 191 -8.57 28.02 -1.30
CA LYS A 191 -7.76 27.14 -2.15
C LYS A 191 -8.29 25.70 -2.11
N LYS A 192 -8.65 25.22 -0.92
CA LYS A 192 -9.26 23.90 -0.72
C LYS A 192 -10.61 23.77 -1.44
N THR A 193 -11.47 24.78 -1.33
CA THR A 193 -12.77 24.83 -2.01
C THR A 193 -12.61 24.84 -3.53
N LYS A 194 -11.69 25.65 -4.07
CA LYS A 194 -11.41 25.63 -5.52
C LYS A 194 -10.96 24.26 -6.01
N ARG A 195 -10.09 23.58 -5.25
CA ARG A 195 -9.65 22.22 -5.57
C ARG A 195 -10.82 21.22 -5.53
N MET A 196 -11.64 21.26 -4.49
CA MET A 196 -12.83 20.40 -4.36
C MET A 196 -13.80 20.60 -5.53
N LEU A 197 -14.08 21.83 -5.94
CA LEU A 197 -14.95 22.13 -7.09
C LEU A 197 -14.34 21.62 -8.39
N ALA A 198 -13.02 21.76 -8.59
CA ALA A 198 -12.34 21.23 -9.77
C ALA A 198 -12.41 19.70 -9.82
N ASP A 199 -12.22 19.03 -8.68
CA ASP A 199 -12.32 17.56 -8.57
C ASP A 199 -13.76 17.10 -8.88
N MET A 200 -14.78 17.75 -8.32
CA MET A 200 -16.20 17.48 -8.60
C MET A 200 -16.56 17.69 -10.06
N ASN A 201 -16.13 18.81 -10.65
CA ASN A 201 -16.36 19.09 -12.08
C ASN A 201 -15.69 18.06 -12.98
N ALA A 202 -14.49 17.58 -12.62
CA ALA A 202 -13.79 16.54 -13.37
C ALA A 202 -14.54 15.20 -13.30
N VAL A 203 -15.14 14.85 -12.16
CA VAL A 203 -16.00 13.66 -12.02
C VAL A 203 -17.26 13.83 -12.88
N CYS A 204 -17.96 14.96 -12.78
CA CYS A 204 -19.14 15.23 -13.60
C CYS A 204 -18.82 15.16 -15.11
N ALA A 205 -17.69 15.72 -15.55
CA ALA A 205 -17.29 15.67 -16.96
C ALA A 205 -17.00 14.24 -17.45
N LYS A 206 -16.40 13.38 -16.60
CA LYS A 206 -16.17 11.97 -16.92
C LYS A 206 -17.47 11.18 -17.03
N GLU A 207 -18.41 11.38 -16.10
CA GLU A 207 -19.72 10.72 -16.15
C GLU A 207 -20.54 11.18 -17.36
N GLN A 208 -20.51 12.48 -17.68
CA GLN A 208 -21.12 13.01 -18.90
C GLN A 208 -20.53 12.38 -20.17
N ALA A 209 -19.20 12.25 -20.26
CA ALA A 209 -18.54 11.60 -21.38
C ALA A 209 -18.90 10.11 -21.48
N ARG A 210 -18.93 9.38 -20.35
CA ARG A 210 -19.35 7.97 -20.28
C ARG A 210 -20.78 7.78 -20.77
N LEU A 211 -21.71 8.62 -20.30
CA LEU A 211 -23.11 8.58 -20.75
C LEU A 211 -23.20 8.84 -22.25
N LEU A 212 -22.44 9.82 -22.76
CA LEU A 212 -22.42 10.13 -24.18
C LEU A 212 -21.87 8.98 -25.03
N GLU A 213 -20.86 8.24 -24.55
CA GLU A 213 -20.37 7.03 -25.21
C GLU A 213 -21.39 5.88 -25.20
N LEU A 214 -22.06 5.64 -24.08
CA LEU A 214 -23.12 4.62 -23.97
C LEU A 214 -24.31 4.93 -24.90
N CYS A 215 -24.62 6.20 -25.12
CA CYS A 215 -25.71 6.64 -26.00
C CYS A 215 -25.31 6.76 -27.49
N ARG A 216 -24.06 6.45 -27.88
CA ARG A 216 -23.66 6.46 -29.29
C ARG A 216 -24.40 5.37 -30.07
N GLY A 217 -25.40 5.78 -30.86
CA GLY A 217 -26.13 4.89 -31.79
C GLY A 217 -27.65 5.06 -31.76
N ILE A 218 -28.20 5.83 -30.83
CA ILE A 218 -29.65 6.05 -30.75
C ILE A 218 -30.03 7.23 -31.65
N LYS A 219 -30.82 6.95 -32.70
CA LYS A 219 -31.36 7.96 -33.63
C LYS A 219 -32.20 8.97 -32.84
N GLY A 220 -31.77 10.25 -32.81
CA GLY A 220 -32.46 11.34 -32.10
C GLY A 220 -31.58 12.15 -31.13
N PHE A 221 -30.34 11.72 -30.86
CA PHE A 221 -29.44 12.41 -29.91
C PHE A 221 -28.83 13.72 -30.42
N THR A 222 -29.04 14.09 -31.69
CA THR A 222 -28.48 15.33 -32.24
C THR A 222 -29.43 16.52 -32.07
N ARG A 223 -29.15 17.32 -31.03
CA ARG A 223 -29.40 18.78 -30.95
C ARG A 223 -30.86 19.29 -30.89
N ALA A 224 -31.83 18.52 -30.41
CA ALA A 224 -33.21 19.01 -30.29
C ALA A 224 -33.88 18.66 -28.95
N SER A 225 -33.50 19.35 -27.85
CA SER A 225 -34.35 19.42 -26.65
C SER A 225 -34.04 20.58 -25.69
N VAL A 226 -33.44 21.68 -26.17
CA VAL A 226 -33.12 22.86 -25.34
C VAL A 226 -34.35 23.76 -25.09
N GLN A 227 -35.54 23.42 -25.61
CA GLN A 227 -36.75 24.27 -25.50
C GLN A 227 -37.98 23.56 -24.94
N SER A 228 -37.80 22.59 -24.05
CA SER A 228 -38.90 22.01 -23.29
C SER A 228 -38.64 22.27 -21.81
N SER A 229 -39.59 22.89 -21.12
CA SER A 229 -39.60 23.13 -19.66
C SER A 229 -39.74 21.84 -18.84
N GLY A 230 -39.31 20.71 -19.39
CA GLY A 230 -39.37 19.39 -18.79
C GLY A 230 -37.99 18.78 -18.52
N PRO A 231 -37.93 17.66 -17.79
CA PRO A 231 -36.69 16.92 -17.53
C PRO A 231 -35.94 16.59 -18.83
N PRO A 232 -34.60 16.69 -18.86
CA PRO A 232 -33.80 16.26 -20.00
C PRO A 232 -34.13 14.83 -20.42
N GLN A 233 -34.58 14.62 -21.66
CA GLN A 233 -34.88 13.27 -22.16
C GLN A 233 -33.58 12.53 -22.45
N VAL A 234 -33.31 11.49 -21.66
CA VAL A 234 -32.19 10.55 -21.85
C VAL A 234 -32.71 9.30 -22.56
N PRO A 235 -32.11 8.87 -23.68
CA PRO A 235 -32.58 7.69 -24.41
C PRO A 235 -32.47 6.40 -23.58
N GLY A 236 -33.51 5.55 -23.59
CA GLY A 236 -33.54 4.27 -22.87
C GLY A 236 -33.73 4.39 -21.35
N MET A 237 -34.06 5.58 -20.88
CA MET A 237 -34.20 5.94 -19.47
C MET A 237 -35.50 6.73 -19.30
N ARG A 238 -36.35 6.31 -18.37
CA ARG A 238 -37.60 6.97 -18.01
C ARG A 238 -37.42 7.80 -16.75
N VAL A 239 -38.07 8.96 -16.67
CA VAL A 239 -38.16 9.70 -15.40
C VAL A 239 -39.12 8.96 -14.47
N MET A 240 -38.69 8.68 -13.25
CA MET A 240 -39.52 8.02 -12.24
C MET A 240 -40.77 8.86 -11.93
N GLU A 241 -41.94 8.22 -11.92
CA GLU A 241 -43.17 8.93 -11.59
C GLU A 241 -43.22 9.28 -10.09
N GLN A 242 -43.90 10.37 -9.74
CA GLN A 242 -44.02 10.78 -8.33
C GLN A 242 -44.80 9.76 -7.48
N ALA A 243 -45.76 9.03 -8.08
CA ALA A 243 -46.49 7.97 -7.39
C ALA A 243 -45.56 6.80 -7.03
N GLU A 244 -44.79 6.30 -8.00
CA GLU A 244 -43.76 5.26 -7.81
C GLU A 244 -42.73 5.70 -6.76
N ARG A 245 -42.30 6.97 -6.81
CA ARG A 245 -41.40 7.56 -5.82
C ARG A 245 -41.96 7.48 -4.41
N ASN A 246 -43.22 7.86 -4.24
CA ASN A 246 -43.87 7.88 -2.94
C ASN A 246 -44.03 6.47 -2.39
N GLU A 247 -44.37 5.49 -3.23
CA GLU A 247 -44.46 4.07 -2.85
C GLU A 247 -43.10 3.55 -2.34
N ILE A 248 -42.01 3.86 -3.06
CA ILE A 248 -40.66 3.48 -2.63
C ILE A 248 -40.29 4.14 -1.29
N LEU A 249 -40.57 5.43 -1.14
CA LEU A 249 -40.30 6.17 0.10
C LEU A 249 -41.11 5.64 1.28
N GLU A 250 -42.37 5.27 1.07
CA GLU A 250 -43.18 4.62 2.09
C GLU A 250 -42.59 3.27 2.49
N GLY A 251 -42.19 2.44 1.53
CA GLY A 251 -41.51 1.17 1.79
C GLY A 251 -40.21 1.35 2.60
N LEU A 252 -39.39 2.34 2.24
CA LEU A 252 -38.15 2.65 2.97
C LEU A 252 -38.43 3.15 4.39
N ARG A 253 -39.44 4.02 4.57
CA ARG A 253 -39.85 4.50 5.90
C ARG A 253 -40.38 3.35 6.77
N LEU A 254 -41.16 2.44 6.20
CA LEU A 254 -41.61 1.23 6.90
C LEU A 254 -40.41 0.37 7.33
N SER A 255 -39.47 0.09 6.42
CA SER A 255 -38.25 -0.65 6.74
C SER A 255 -37.43 0.03 7.85
N LEU A 256 -37.29 1.35 7.81
CA LEU A 256 -36.61 2.13 8.84
C LEU A 256 -37.27 1.95 10.21
N THR A 257 -38.61 2.02 10.27
CA THR A 257 -39.35 1.81 11.52
C THR A 257 -39.17 0.40 12.08
N GLU A 258 -39.18 -0.62 11.21
CA GLU A 258 -38.99 -2.00 11.61
C GLU A 258 -37.58 -2.24 12.15
N MET A 259 -36.55 -1.80 11.43
CA MET A 259 -35.15 -1.94 11.83
C MET A 259 -34.85 -1.16 13.12
N THR A 260 -35.46 0.01 13.29
CA THR A 260 -35.37 0.80 14.52
C THR A 260 -35.98 0.05 15.70
N LYS A 261 -37.15 -0.58 15.51
CA LYS A 261 -37.78 -1.42 16.53
C LYS A 261 -36.92 -2.63 16.89
N GLN A 262 -36.30 -3.28 15.90
CA GLN A 262 -35.37 -4.39 16.13
C GLN A 262 -34.11 -3.95 16.89
N TYR A 263 -33.59 -2.76 16.58
CA TYR A 263 -32.45 -2.17 17.28
C TYR A 263 -32.80 -1.81 18.73
N GLN A 264 -33.94 -1.15 18.96
CA GLN A 264 -34.40 -0.77 20.30
C GLN A 264 -34.76 -1.97 21.19
N SER A 265 -35.22 -3.08 20.61
CA SER A 265 -35.49 -4.33 21.33
C SER A 265 -34.23 -5.17 21.62
N MET A 266 -33.04 -4.72 21.20
CA MET A 266 -31.79 -5.39 21.56
C MET A 266 -31.49 -5.26 23.06
N SER A 267 -30.82 -6.27 23.61
CA SER A 267 -30.30 -6.21 24.98
C SER A 267 -29.30 -5.06 25.14
N LEU A 268 -29.44 -4.30 26.22
CA LEU A 268 -28.50 -3.24 26.61
C LEU A 268 -27.09 -3.79 26.92
N LEU A 269 -27.00 -5.05 27.36
CA LEU A 269 -25.74 -5.73 27.66
C LEU A 269 -25.19 -6.43 26.41
N ILE A 270 -24.11 -5.86 25.86
CA ILE A 270 -23.39 -6.34 24.66
C ILE A 270 -22.09 -7.04 25.09
N ASP A 271 -22.25 -8.13 25.82
CA ASP A 271 -21.18 -8.97 26.37
C ASP A 271 -20.59 -9.94 25.33
N SER A 272 -21.43 -10.52 24.47
CA SER A 272 -21.03 -11.50 23.46
C SER A 272 -20.65 -10.87 22.11
N ILE A 273 -19.68 -11.48 21.42
CA ILE A 273 -19.24 -11.09 20.07
C ILE A 273 -20.40 -11.11 19.08
N ALA A 274 -21.28 -12.11 19.17
CA ALA A 274 -22.45 -12.21 18.28
C ALA A 274 -23.41 -11.03 18.46
N LYS A 275 -23.63 -10.58 19.71
CA LYS A 275 -24.47 -9.40 19.99
C LYS A 275 -23.84 -8.13 19.42
N ARG A 276 -22.51 -8.00 19.51
CA ARG A 276 -21.77 -6.87 18.92
C ARG A 276 -21.87 -6.85 17.40
N GLN A 277 -21.70 -8.00 16.74
CA GLN A 277 -21.84 -8.10 15.29
C GLN A 277 -23.26 -7.80 14.82
N ARG A 278 -24.28 -8.34 15.51
CA ARG A 278 -25.69 -8.04 15.21
C ARG A 278 -25.99 -6.55 15.34
N LYS A 279 -25.50 -5.90 16.41
CA LYS A 279 -25.65 -4.45 16.59
C LYS A 279 -24.98 -3.68 15.45
N SER A 280 -23.73 -3.99 15.15
CA SER A 280 -22.97 -3.33 14.09
C SER A 280 -23.65 -3.47 12.72
N LYS A 281 -24.26 -4.62 12.44
CA LYS A 281 -25.02 -4.84 11.22
C LYS A 281 -26.27 -3.95 11.20
N LEU A 282 -27.08 -3.96 12.27
CA LEU A 282 -28.28 -3.12 12.36
C LEU A 282 -27.95 -1.63 12.23
N GLU A 283 -26.86 -1.15 12.83
CA GLU A 283 -26.42 0.25 12.69
C GLU A 283 -26.01 0.59 11.24
N SER A 284 -25.35 -0.34 10.55
CA SER A 284 -24.97 -0.17 9.15
C SER A 284 -26.20 -0.13 8.25
N ASP A 285 -27.13 -1.07 8.45
CA ASP A 285 -28.35 -1.19 7.66
C ASP A 285 -29.26 0.04 7.89
N LEU A 286 -29.39 0.51 9.14
CA LEU A 286 -30.12 1.74 9.47
C LEU A 286 -29.55 2.96 8.75
N ARG A 287 -28.23 3.14 8.79
CA ARG A 287 -27.55 4.25 8.09
C ARG A 287 -27.76 4.18 6.58
N GLN A 288 -27.77 2.98 6.00
CA GLN A 288 -28.02 2.80 4.58
C GLN A 288 -29.44 3.27 4.22
N VAL A 289 -30.46 2.81 4.95
CA VAL A 289 -31.85 3.21 4.70
C VAL A 289 -32.04 4.72 4.89
N GLU A 290 -31.44 5.33 5.91
CA GLU A 290 -31.47 6.78 6.11
C GLU A 290 -30.83 7.54 4.93
N GLN A 291 -29.71 7.05 4.42
CA GLN A 291 -29.05 7.64 3.24
C GLN A 291 -29.89 7.48 1.98
N ASP A 292 -30.51 6.32 1.78
CA ASP A 292 -31.34 6.04 0.61
C ASP A 292 -32.60 6.93 0.59
N ILE A 293 -33.26 7.10 1.75
CA ILE A 293 -34.38 8.03 1.91
C ILE A 293 -33.93 9.46 1.58
N LEU A 294 -32.80 9.90 2.14
CA LEU A 294 -32.27 11.24 1.90
C LEU A 294 -31.91 11.45 0.42
N LEU A 295 -31.32 10.45 -0.23
CA LEU A 295 -30.98 10.49 -1.65
C LEU A 295 -32.24 10.65 -2.50
N ILE A 296 -33.29 9.88 -2.23
CA ILE A 296 -34.55 9.96 -2.98
C ILE A 296 -35.30 11.26 -2.68
N ASP A 297 -35.28 11.79 -1.44
CA ASP A 297 -35.98 13.04 -1.10
C ASP A 297 -35.25 14.29 -1.65
N THR A 298 -33.91 14.29 -1.67
CA THR A 298 -33.11 15.47 -2.07
C THR A 298 -32.91 15.60 -3.58
N THR A 299 -32.92 14.49 -4.31
CA THR A 299 -32.74 14.51 -5.77
C THR A 299 -34.02 15.01 -6.43
N PRO A 300 -34.02 16.02 -7.32
CA PRO A 300 -35.27 16.48 -7.93
C PRO A 300 -35.79 15.53 -9.02
N ILE A 301 -34.88 14.96 -9.83
CA ILE A 301 -35.18 14.12 -11.00
C ILE A 301 -34.40 12.82 -10.87
N ILE A 302 -35.09 11.69 -10.97
CA ILE A 302 -34.49 10.35 -10.94
C ILE A 302 -34.84 9.65 -12.26
N TYR A 303 -33.83 9.06 -12.90
CA TYR A 303 -33.99 8.28 -14.11
C TYR A 303 -33.90 6.78 -13.80
N VAL A 304 -34.80 6.00 -14.39
CA VAL A 304 -34.91 4.54 -14.26
C VAL A 304 -34.67 3.94 -15.64
N SER A 305 -33.84 2.88 -15.73
CA SER A 305 -33.60 2.20 -17.00
C SER A 305 -34.87 1.48 -17.47
N GLU A 306 -35.18 1.58 -18.76
CA GLU A 306 -36.29 0.83 -19.37
C GLU A 306 -35.88 -0.59 -19.82
N TYR A 307 -34.63 -0.97 -19.56
CA TYR A 307 -34.03 -2.28 -19.86
C TYR A 307 -33.64 -3.01 -18.57
#